data_AF-A0A2H0YMB3-F1
#
_entry.id   AF-A0A2H0YMB3-F1
#
_cell.length_a   1.000
_cell.length_b   1.000
_cell.length_c   1.000
_cell.angle_alpha   90.00
_cell.angle_beta   90.00
_cell.angle_gamma   90.00
#
_symmetry.space_group_name_H-M   'P 1'
#
loop_
_entity.id
_entity.type
_entity.pdbx_description
1 polymer ?
#
loop_
_entity_poly.entity_id
_entity_poly.type
_entity_poly.pdbx_seq_one_letter_code
_entity_poly.pdbx_strand_id
1 'polypeptide(L)'
;MLSLSLTGTGSLSGFSTILTIPMFMVVHNDPRTPGLAVQSFNSDATYLQGQILGDPDFDLLRISGGTGFGMPSPGHNTLTQTGGNWAVDSFFDITYRIDFVGAPGGSLAGYSGSTTGMERFRSQVMTPVPEPSSLFLIRSGLIGLIGLARKRSLS
;
A
#
# COMPACT_ATOMS: atom_id res chain seq x y z
N MET A 1 -4.15 6.80 6.88
CA MET A 1 -5.31 6.74 7.79
C MET A 1 -6.39 5.91 7.12
N LEU A 2 -7.17 5.15 7.88
CA LEU A 2 -8.33 4.40 7.38
C LEU A 2 -9.61 5.20 7.68
N SER A 3 -10.47 5.37 6.69
CA SER A 3 -11.83 5.89 6.88
C SER A 3 -12.80 4.72 6.95
N LEU A 4 -13.51 4.60 8.06
CA LEU A 4 -14.46 3.53 8.31
C LEU A 4 -15.86 4.14 8.42
N SER A 5 -16.71 3.85 7.45
CA SER A 5 -18.13 4.20 7.47
C SER A 5 -18.90 3.09 8.18
N LEU A 6 -19.55 3.43 9.28
CA LEU A 6 -20.37 2.51 10.05
C LEU A 6 -21.84 2.89 9.91
N THR A 7 -22.67 1.90 9.60
CA THR A 7 -24.13 2.06 9.51
C THR A 7 -24.78 0.98 10.36
N GLY A 8 -25.55 1.40 11.36
CA GLY A 8 -26.27 0.51 12.25
C GLY A 8 -27.49 -0.12 11.57
N THR A 9 -27.80 -1.35 11.97
CA THR A 9 -28.96 -2.11 11.49
C THR A 9 -29.77 -2.61 12.69
N GLY A 10 -31.03 -3.02 12.47
CA GLY A 10 -31.86 -3.58 13.55
C GLY A 10 -32.11 -2.55 14.65
N SER A 11 -31.79 -2.90 15.90
CA SER A 11 -31.91 -1.99 17.06
C SER A 11 -31.02 -0.74 16.97
N LEU A 12 -30.00 -0.74 16.10
CA LEU A 12 -29.12 0.40 15.83
C LEU A 12 -29.53 1.15 14.55
N SER A 13 -30.75 0.93 14.02
CA SER A 13 -31.23 1.68 12.86
C SER A 13 -31.20 3.18 13.14
N GLY A 14 -30.60 3.95 12.23
CA GLY A 14 -30.38 5.39 12.38
C GLY A 14 -29.00 5.78 12.92
N PHE A 15 -28.24 4.83 13.49
CA PHE A 15 -26.83 5.05 13.81
C PHE A 15 -26.00 5.11 12.52
N SER A 16 -25.25 6.20 12.33
CA SER A 16 -24.32 6.34 11.22
C SER A 16 -23.16 7.24 11.63
N THR A 17 -21.93 6.77 11.45
CA THR A 17 -20.73 7.55 11.75
C THR A 17 -19.61 7.23 10.78
N ILE A 18 -18.67 8.16 10.62
CA ILE A 18 -17.45 7.97 9.86
C ILE A 18 -16.28 8.17 10.82
N LEU A 19 -15.51 7.11 11.02
CA LEU A 19 -14.36 7.11 11.92
C LEU A 19 -13.07 7.16 11.11
N THR A 20 -12.13 7.98 11.57
CA THR A 20 -10.78 8.01 11.01
C THR A 20 -9.83 7.31 11.96
N ILE A 21 -9.37 6.12 11.56
CA ILE A 21 -8.50 5.29 12.39
C ILE A 21 -7.05 5.46 11.91
N PRO A 22 -6.11 5.87 12.80
CA PRO A 22 -4.70 5.81 12.49
C PRO A 22 -4.27 4.35 12.41
N MET A 23 -3.80 3.94 11.23
CA MET A 23 -3.33 2.58 10.97
C MET A 23 -1.81 2.57 10.89
N PHE A 24 -1.21 1.52 11.43
CA PHE A 24 0.18 1.16 11.33
C PHE A 24 0.30 -0.22 10.68
N MET A 25 1.26 -0.37 9.76
CA MET A 25 1.52 -1.64 9.08
C MET A 25 3.02 -1.91 8.96
N VAL A 26 3.42 -3.17 9.15
CA VAL A 26 4.76 -3.69 8.90
C VAL A 26 4.66 -4.89 7.97
N VAL A 27 5.47 -4.88 6.92
CA VAL A 27 5.59 -5.98 5.96
C VAL A 27 7.05 -6.41 5.91
N HIS A 28 7.29 -7.72 6.01
CA HIS A 28 8.58 -8.33 5.75
C HIS A 28 8.59 -8.95 4.35
N ASN A 29 9.72 -8.86 3.66
CA ASN A 29 9.89 -9.41 2.33
C ASN A 29 11.10 -10.34 2.35
N ASP A 30 11.00 -11.44 1.63
CA ASP A 30 12.15 -12.31 1.38
C ASP A 30 13.21 -11.58 0.53
N PRO A 31 14.48 -12.02 0.60
CA PRO A 31 15.55 -11.43 -0.19
C PRO A 31 15.27 -11.44 -1.70
N ARG A 32 15.72 -10.39 -2.38
CA ARG A 32 15.71 -10.28 -3.85
C ARG A 32 16.97 -10.91 -4.42
N THR A 33 16.94 -11.34 -5.67
CA THR A 33 18.11 -11.87 -6.40
C THR A 33 18.71 -10.78 -7.29
N PRO A 34 19.77 -10.07 -6.89
CA PRO A 34 20.26 -8.90 -7.62
C PRO A 34 20.62 -9.21 -9.08
N GLY A 35 20.35 -8.27 -9.98
CA GLY A 35 20.74 -8.35 -11.39
C GLY A 35 19.80 -9.12 -12.31
N LEU A 36 18.77 -9.81 -11.78
CA LEU A 36 17.74 -10.42 -12.61
C LEU A 36 16.68 -9.40 -13.03
N ALA A 37 16.28 -9.46 -14.30
CA ALA A 37 15.20 -8.65 -14.86
C ALA A 37 13.81 -9.00 -14.29
N VAL A 38 13.68 -10.16 -13.63
CA VAL A 38 12.47 -10.53 -12.88
C VAL A 38 12.88 -10.88 -11.45
N GLN A 39 12.23 -10.26 -10.47
CA GLN A 39 12.34 -10.57 -9.06
C GLN A 39 11.03 -11.17 -8.59
N SER A 40 11.08 -12.35 -7.99
CA SER A 40 9.92 -13.01 -7.39
C SER A 40 10.29 -13.42 -5.98
N PHE A 41 9.52 -12.96 -4.99
CA PHE A 41 9.80 -13.20 -3.57
C PHE A 41 8.51 -13.13 -2.77
N ASN A 42 8.46 -13.88 -1.67
CA ASN A 42 7.32 -13.85 -0.77
C ASN A 42 7.39 -12.65 0.17
N SER A 43 6.23 -12.34 0.72
CA SER A 43 6.11 -11.31 1.75
C SER A 43 5.12 -11.74 2.81
N ASP A 44 5.22 -11.12 3.97
CA ASP A 44 4.37 -11.37 5.11
C ASP A 44 3.99 -10.04 5.75
N ALA A 45 2.69 -9.78 5.91
CA ALA A 45 2.26 -8.62 6.68
C ALA A 45 2.27 -8.98 8.18
N THR A 46 3.37 -8.64 8.85
CA THR A 46 3.64 -9.01 10.24
C THR A 46 2.71 -8.31 11.22
N TYR A 47 2.51 -7.00 11.03
CA TYR A 47 1.65 -6.19 11.89
C TYR A 47 0.75 -5.33 11.02
N LEU A 48 -0.54 -5.37 11.29
CA LEU A 48 -1.54 -4.37 10.92
C LEU A 48 -2.26 -4.01 12.22
N GLN A 49 -2.21 -2.75 12.62
CA GLN A 49 -2.91 -2.32 13.83
C GLN A 49 -3.42 -0.89 13.72
N GLY A 50 -4.56 -0.63 14.34
CA GLY A 50 -5.07 0.72 14.52
C GLY A 50 -6.14 0.73 15.59
N GLN A 51 -6.27 1.86 16.28
CA GLN A 51 -7.32 2.03 17.27
C GLN A 51 -7.72 3.50 17.40
N ILE A 52 -8.93 3.71 17.92
CA ILE A 52 -9.37 5.00 18.44
C ILE A 52 -9.67 4.85 19.93
N LEU A 53 -9.54 5.96 20.66
CA LEU A 53 -9.87 6.09 22.07
C LEU A 53 -10.60 7.41 22.28
N GLY A 54 -11.54 7.44 23.23
CA GLY A 54 -12.26 8.65 23.62
C GLY A 54 -13.31 9.10 22.60
N ASP A 55 -13.82 8.17 21.79
CA ASP A 55 -14.96 8.44 20.91
C ASP A 55 -16.27 8.40 21.72
N PRO A 56 -17.26 9.27 21.45
CA PRO A 56 -18.52 9.30 22.19
C PRO A 56 -19.30 7.98 22.16
N ASP A 57 -19.12 7.18 21.11
CA ASP A 57 -19.80 5.89 20.92
C ASP A 57 -18.88 4.70 21.19
N PHE A 58 -17.55 4.85 21.09
CA PHE A 58 -16.57 3.78 21.31
C PHE A 58 -15.59 4.08 22.46
N ASP A 59 -15.67 3.26 23.51
CA ASP A 59 -14.61 3.15 24.52
C ASP A 59 -13.36 2.48 23.92
N LEU A 60 -13.59 1.49 23.06
CA LEU A 60 -12.57 0.82 22.27
C LEU A 60 -13.11 0.53 20.88
N LEU A 61 -12.34 0.89 19.87
CA LEU A 61 -12.43 0.26 18.55
C LEU A 61 -11.00 -0.01 18.08
N ARG A 62 -10.67 -1.29 17.90
CA ARG A 62 -9.33 -1.75 17.56
C ARG A 62 -9.39 -2.71 16.37
N ILE A 63 -8.50 -2.48 15.41
CA ILE A 63 -8.24 -3.36 14.28
C ILE A 63 -6.85 -3.95 14.50
N SER A 64 -6.73 -5.27 14.40
CA SER A 64 -5.45 -6.00 14.49
C SER A 64 -5.38 -7.05 13.39
N GLY A 65 -4.21 -7.29 12.81
CA GLY A 65 -4.02 -8.24 11.71
C GLY A 65 -2.55 -8.56 11.52
N GLY A 66 -2.27 -9.71 10.90
CA GLY A 66 -0.90 -10.12 10.62
C GLY A 66 -0.34 -11.21 11.55
N THR A 67 0.76 -11.81 11.12
CA THR A 67 1.38 -12.99 11.77
C THR A 67 1.91 -12.69 13.16
N GLY A 68 2.32 -11.45 13.42
CA GLY A 68 2.71 -10.97 14.75
C GLY A 68 1.57 -10.98 15.78
N PHE A 69 0.31 -11.09 15.33
CA PHE A 69 -0.87 -11.30 16.18
C PHE A 69 -1.43 -12.74 16.08
N GLY A 70 -0.67 -13.67 15.49
CA GLY A 70 -1.09 -15.07 15.31
C GLY A 70 -2.10 -15.29 14.19
N MET A 71 -2.26 -14.32 13.28
CA MET A 71 -3.20 -14.40 12.16
C MET A 71 -2.43 -14.55 10.84
N PRO A 72 -2.79 -15.53 9.97
CA PRO A 72 -2.06 -15.75 8.72
C PRO A 72 -2.19 -14.55 7.79
N SER A 73 -1.07 -14.18 7.17
CA SER A 73 -0.97 -12.98 6.33
C SER A 73 -0.06 -13.12 5.09
N PRO A 74 -0.20 -14.21 4.31
CA PRO A 74 0.74 -14.50 3.23
C PRO A 74 0.62 -13.49 2.09
N GLY A 75 1.76 -13.14 1.50
CA GLY A 75 1.84 -12.30 0.32
C GLY A 75 2.92 -12.74 -0.65
N HIS A 76 2.85 -12.18 -1.86
CA HIS A 76 3.83 -12.45 -2.90
C HIS A 76 4.02 -11.22 -3.78
N ASN A 77 5.25 -11.02 -4.22
CA ASN A 77 5.68 -9.91 -5.05
C ASN A 77 6.39 -10.44 -6.29
N THR A 78 5.99 -9.90 -7.44
CA THR A 78 6.71 -10.04 -8.72
C THR A 78 7.04 -8.66 -9.26
N LEU A 79 8.33 -8.39 -9.44
CA LEU A 79 8.82 -7.17 -10.06
C LEU A 79 9.43 -7.56 -11.41
N THR A 80 8.94 -6.96 -12.49
CA THR A 80 9.40 -7.21 -13.86
C THR A 80 10.01 -5.94 -14.42
N GLN A 81 11.27 -6.01 -14.81
CA GLN A 81 11.98 -4.90 -15.43
C GLN A 81 11.46 -4.69 -16.85
N THR A 82 11.00 -3.47 -17.12
CA THR A 82 10.47 -3.05 -18.43
C THR A 82 11.19 -1.77 -18.85
N GLY A 83 12.20 -1.92 -19.70
CA GLY A 83 13.12 -0.82 -20.03
C GLY A 83 13.93 -0.38 -18.80
N GLY A 84 13.89 0.92 -18.48
CA GLY A 84 14.51 1.49 -17.27
C GLY A 84 13.62 1.42 -16.01
N ASN A 85 12.38 0.94 -16.12
CA ASN A 85 11.37 0.94 -15.06
C ASN A 85 11.05 -0.47 -14.56
N TRP A 86 10.27 -0.57 -13.47
CA TRP A 86 9.77 -1.83 -12.91
C TRP A 86 8.25 -1.85 -12.90
N ALA A 87 7.66 -2.87 -13.53
CA ALA A 87 6.28 -3.24 -13.29
C ALA A 87 6.21 -4.05 -11.99
N VAL A 88 5.30 -3.67 -11.09
CA VAL A 88 5.15 -4.32 -9.77
C VAL A 88 3.77 -4.97 -9.70
N ASP A 89 3.75 -6.27 -9.44
CA ASP A 89 2.56 -7.02 -9.01
C ASP A 89 2.81 -7.50 -7.58
N SER A 90 2.00 -7.03 -6.65
CA SER A 90 2.13 -7.33 -5.22
C SER A 90 0.76 -7.60 -4.64
N PHE A 91 0.67 -8.65 -3.83
CA PHE A 91 -0.51 -8.89 -3.02
C PHE A 91 -0.15 -9.46 -1.65
N PHE A 92 -1.08 -9.28 -0.72
CA PHE A 92 -1.11 -10.00 0.54
C PHE A 92 -2.57 -10.28 0.93
N ASP A 93 -2.81 -11.47 1.47
CA ASP A 93 -4.07 -11.83 2.08
C ASP A 93 -3.97 -11.56 3.58
N ILE A 94 -4.64 -10.54 4.09
CA ILE A 94 -4.61 -10.22 5.52
C ILE A 94 -5.81 -10.83 6.21
N THR A 95 -5.54 -11.71 7.17
CA THR A 95 -6.49 -12.03 8.24
C THR A 95 -6.40 -10.95 9.31
N TYR A 96 -7.54 -10.34 9.64
CA TYR A 96 -7.66 -9.31 10.66
C TYR A 96 -8.81 -9.60 11.63
N ARG A 97 -8.78 -8.92 12.77
CA ARG A 97 -9.82 -8.91 13.78
C ARG A 97 -10.15 -7.47 14.17
N ILE A 98 -11.44 -7.18 14.22
CA ILE A 98 -12.00 -5.93 14.72
C ILE A 98 -12.63 -6.22 16.08
N ASP A 99 -12.12 -5.56 17.11
CA ASP A 99 -12.65 -5.61 18.48
C ASP A 99 -13.29 -4.27 18.81
N PHE A 100 -14.48 -4.27 19.42
CA PHE A 100 -15.10 -3.03 19.90
C PHE A 100 -15.78 -3.18 21.26
N VAL A 101 -15.82 -2.07 21.99
CA VAL A 101 -16.58 -1.87 23.22
C VAL A 101 -17.24 -0.50 23.12
N GLY A 102 -18.56 -0.44 23.29
CA GLY A 102 -19.30 0.81 23.23
C GLY A 102 -19.15 1.63 24.51
N ALA A 103 -19.06 2.94 24.35
CA ALA A 103 -18.85 3.88 25.45
C ALA A 103 -20.09 4.03 26.36
N PRO A 104 -19.91 4.16 27.69
CA PRO A 104 -21.00 4.51 28.60
C PRO A 104 -21.71 5.81 28.18
N GLY A 105 -23.03 5.75 28.06
CA GLY A 105 -23.86 6.90 27.63
C GLY A 105 -23.84 7.19 26.13
N GLY A 106 -23.03 6.48 25.35
CA GLY A 106 -23.02 6.53 23.88
C GLY A 106 -24.09 5.65 23.25
N SER A 107 -24.24 5.75 21.92
CA SER A 107 -25.22 4.98 21.14
C SER A 107 -24.96 3.47 21.17
N LEU A 108 -23.72 3.08 21.45
CA LEU A 108 -23.30 1.68 21.56
C LEU A 108 -23.13 1.22 23.01
N ALA A 109 -23.61 1.98 24.00
CA ALA A 109 -23.52 1.59 25.40
C ALA A 109 -24.09 0.18 25.65
N GLY A 110 -23.30 -0.67 26.32
CA GLY A 110 -23.67 -2.05 26.61
C GLY A 110 -23.43 -3.05 25.46
N TYR A 111 -23.00 -2.58 24.29
CA TYR A 111 -22.57 -3.45 23.18
C TYR A 111 -21.06 -3.68 23.21
N SER A 112 -20.65 -4.89 22.85
CA SER A 112 -19.26 -5.24 22.57
C SER A 112 -19.21 -6.41 21.61
N GLY A 113 -18.08 -6.59 20.93
CA GLY A 113 -17.94 -7.69 19.99
C GLY A 113 -16.56 -7.80 19.40
N SER A 114 -16.32 -8.96 18.78
CA SER A 114 -15.11 -9.26 18.04
C SER A 114 -15.48 -10.00 16.77
N THR A 115 -14.99 -9.53 15.63
CA THR A 115 -15.19 -10.16 14.32
C THR A 115 -13.86 -10.32 13.62
N THR A 116 -13.64 -11.49 13.03
CA THR A 116 -12.50 -11.75 12.15
C THR A 116 -12.91 -11.68 10.68
N GLY A 117 -12.06 -11.08 9.86
CA GLY A 117 -12.22 -11.02 8.42
C GLY A 117 -10.93 -11.39 7.71
N MET A 118 -11.04 -11.70 6.42
CA MET A 118 -9.91 -11.94 5.54
C MET A 118 -10.13 -11.13 4.27
N GLU A 119 -9.13 -10.34 3.90
CA GLU A 119 -9.19 -9.50 2.71
C GLU A 119 -7.87 -9.58 1.93
N ARG A 120 -7.98 -9.57 0.60
CA ARG A 120 -6.80 -9.49 -0.27
C ARG A 120 -6.51 -8.05 -0.64
N PHE A 121 -5.33 -7.58 -0.29
CA PHE A 121 -4.83 -6.29 -0.73
C PHE A 121 -3.91 -6.52 -1.91
N ARG A 122 -4.12 -5.77 -2.99
CA ARG A 122 -3.27 -5.77 -4.18
C ARG A 122 -2.76 -4.37 -4.45
N SER A 123 -1.47 -4.21 -4.70
CA SER A 123 -1.02 -3.01 -5.39
C SER A 123 -1.47 -3.12 -6.84
N GLN A 124 -2.16 -2.12 -7.39
CA GLN A 124 -2.42 -2.09 -8.82
C GLN A 124 -1.10 -2.21 -9.59
N VAL A 125 -1.12 -2.97 -10.69
CA VAL A 125 0.00 -3.05 -11.63
C VAL A 125 0.31 -1.64 -12.10
N MET A 126 1.43 -1.07 -11.62
CA MET A 126 1.97 0.14 -12.23
C MET A 126 2.47 -0.28 -13.61
N THR A 127 1.65 -0.04 -14.65
CA THR A 127 2.14 -0.12 -16.02
C THR A 127 3.25 0.91 -16.15
N PRO A 128 4.46 0.53 -16.61
CA PRO A 128 5.54 1.49 -16.84
C PRO A 128 5.00 2.65 -17.68
N VAL A 129 5.11 3.87 -17.18
CA VAL A 129 4.84 5.06 -18.00
C VAL A 129 5.83 4.98 -19.18
N PRO A 130 5.36 4.90 -20.44
CA PRO A 130 6.27 4.98 -21.57
C PRO A 130 6.91 6.37 -21.52
N GLU A 131 8.24 6.46 -21.44
CA GLU A 131 8.90 7.77 -21.46
C GLU A 131 8.64 8.46 -22.81
N PRO A 132 8.08 9.69 -22.84
CA PRO A 132 7.87 10.39 -24.10
C PRO A 132 9.10 11.10 -24.69
N SER A 133 10.30 11.02 -24.10
CA SER A 133 11.34 12.04 -24.41
C SER A 133 12.80 11.57 -24.56
N SER A 134 13.18 10.33 -24.24
CA SER A 134 14.58 9.88 -24.41
C SER A 134 14.98 9.62 -25.88
N LEU A 135 14.02 9.55 -26.82
CA LEU A 135 14.27 9.36 -28.25
C LEU A 135 14.61 10.65 -29.03
N PHE A 136 14.34 11.83 -28.48
CA PHE A 136 14.60 13.11 -29.15
C PHE A 136 15.94 13.76 -28.81
N LEU A 137 16.58 13.39 -27.68
CA LEU A 137 17.88 13.96 -27.29
C LEU A 137 19.09 13.28 -27.93
N ILE A 138 18.93 12.10 -28.54
CA ILE A 138 20.03 11.44 -29.27
C ILE A 138 20.10 11.89 -30.75
N ARG A 139 19.01 12.44 -31.33
CA ARG A 139 19.02 12.92 -32.72
C ARG A 139 19.44 14.39 -32.90
N SER A 140 19.45 15.21 -31.85
CA SER A 140 19.83 16.64 -31.94
C SER A 140 21.25 16.95 -31.46
N GLY A 141 21.93 15.99 -30.82
CA GLY A 141 23.27 16.19 -30.22
C GLY A 141 24.49 16.00 -31.13
N LEU A 142 24.32 15.60 -32.41
CA LEU A 142 25.45 15.28 -33.30
C LEU A 142 25.64 16.22 -34.50
N ILE A 143 24.93 17.36 -34.54
CA ILE A 143 25.04 18.36 -35.64
C ILE A 143 25.73 19.67 -35.20
N GLY A 144 26.03 19.84 -33.90
CA GLY A 144 26.57 21.09 -33.33
C GLY A 144 28.09 21.18 -33.14
N LEU A 145 28.91 20.24 -33.63
CA LEU A 145 30.36 20.21 -33.34
C LEU A 145 31.27 19.94 -34.55
N ILE A 146 30.82 20.25 -35.78
CA ILE A 146 31.65 20.29 -37.01
C ILE A 146 31.75 21.74 -37.51
N GLY A 147 31.99 22.67 -36.59
CA GLY A 147 32.04 24.11 -36.86
C GLY A 147 33.19 24.81 -36.16
N LEU A 148 34.29 24.12 -35.85
CA LEU A 148 35.48 24.77 -35.28
C LEU A 148 36.77 23.98 -35.57
N ALA A 149 37.26 24.04 -36.81
CA ALA A 149 38.65 23.75 -37.11
C ALA A 149 39.17 24.71 -38.19
N ARG A 150 40.05 25.61 -37.74
CA ARG A 150 40.83 26.58 -38.51
C ARG A 150 41.48 25.96 -39.75
N LYS A 151 41.50 26.70 -40.87
CA LYS A 151 42.55 26.56 -41.88
C LYS A 151 43.35 27.86 -41.97
N ARG A 152 44.55 27.85 -41.39
CA ARG A 152 45.65 28.79 -41.64
C ARG A 152 46.70 28.06 -42.49
N SER A 153 47.30 28.81 -43.43
CA SER A 153 48.66 28.67 -43.98
C SER A 153 48.86 27.96 -45.35
N LEU A 154 49.19 28.81 -46.34
CA LEU A 154 50.33 28.81 -47.28
C LEU A 154 50.73 27.56 -48.09
N SER A 155 50.74 27.73 -49.42
CA SER A 155 51.90 27.55 -50.30
C SER A 155 51.74 28.45 -51.53
#